data_AF-A0A1J5GW00-F1
#
_entry.id   AF-A0A1J5GW00-F1
#
_cell.length_a   1.000
_cell.length_b   1.000
_cell.length_c   1.000
_cell.angle_alpha   90.00
_cell.angle_beta   90.00
_cell.angle_gamma   90.00
#
_symmetry.space_group_name_H-M   'P 1'
#
loop_
_entity.id
_entity.type
_entity.pdbx_description
1 polymer ?
#
loop_
_entity_poly.entity_id
_entity_poly.type
_entity_poly.pdbx_seq_one_letter_code
_entity_poly.pdbx_strand_id
1 'polypeptide(L)'
;MSIIKPFLWARKEDIENKANEVLLKIQSLSKRSFNGRADPSRIADFLDLGIVWEKIPSDGDGKIAARIFPSQRLIEINEDFPELKESNGFASFTIAHEIGHWVLHINQDEADGLTQQQELGLDISKESHPFLCRSLNRTKSSNIEWQADYFAGSLLMPRNLLEETRKGRNLQNWNHLRAMADELGVSLSALKVRLQQIDWIYIPKNSRQIYLGKAPSNARSNLF
;
A
#
# COMPACT_ATOMS: atom_id res chain seq x y z
N MET A 1 -9.70 13.40 -19.85
CA MET A 1 -9.45 11.94 -19.83
C MET A 1 -10.31 11.31 -18.73
N SER A 2 -10.06 10.05 -18.34
CA SER A 2 -10.73 9.42 -17.19
C SER A 2 -9.92 9.68 -15.91
N ILE A 3 -10.61 9.89 -14.78
CA ILE A 3 -9.99 10.00 -13.44
C ILE A 3 -9.26 8.71 -13.08
N ILE A 4 -9.86 7.56 -13.38
CA ILE A 4 -9.22 6.27 -13.18
C ILE A 4 -8.39 5.98 -14.42
N LYS A 5 -7.09 5.72 -14.23
CA LYS A 5 -6.17 5.35 -15.31
C LYS A 5 -6.63 4.03 -15.93
N PRO A 6 -6.50 3.86 -17.27
CA PRO A 6 -6.67 2.55 -17.86
C PRO A 6 -5.68 1.56 -17.23
N PHE A 7 -6.15 0.34 -16.96
CA PHE A 7 -5.28 -0.66 -16.35
C PHE A 7 -4.07 -0.95 -17.22
N LEU A 8 -2.88 -0.83 -16.62
CA LEU A 8 -1.61 -1.19 -17.22
C LEU A 8 -0.78 -1.95 -16.19
N TRP A 9 -0.30 -3.13 -16.57
CA TRP A 9 0.62 -3.89 -15.75
C TRP A 9 1.95 -3.14 -15.64
N ALA A 10 2.35 -2.79 -14.41
CA ALA A 10 3.64 -2.19 -14.10
C ALA A 10 4.60 -3.23 -13.56
N ARG A 11 5.88 -3.14 -13.94
CA ARG A 11 6.90 -4.05 -13.43
C ARG A 11 7.18 -3.71 -11.96
N LYS A 12 7.63 -4.71 -11.20
CA LYS A 12 8.05 -4.56 -9.80
C LYS A 12 9.00 -3.36 -9.60
N GLU A 13 9.98 -3.22 -10.49
CA GLU A 13 10.95 -2.12 -10.46
C GLU A 13 10.28 -0.75 -10.64
N ASP A 14 9.34 -0.63 -11.57
CA ASP A 14 8.63 0.64 -11.81
C ASP A 14 7.77 1.04 -10.59
N ILE A 15 7.15 0.06 -9.93
CA ILE A 15 6.36 0.30 -8.71
C ILE A 15 7.27 0.68 -7.54
N GLU A 16 8.39 -0.01 -7.37
CA GLU A 16 9.37 0.28 -6.31
C GLU A 16 10.00 1.67 -6.50
N ASN A 17 10.32 2.05 -7.73
CA ASN A 17 10.82 3.39 -8.06
C ASN A 17 9.81 4.48 -7.69
N LYS A 18 8.53 4.30 -8.02
CA LYS A 18 7.47 5.26 -7.62
C LYS A 18 7.33 5.38 -6.11
N ALA A 19 7.41 4.27 -5.37
CA ALA A 19 7.38 4.31 -3.91
C ALA A 19 8.60 5.05 -3.34
N ASN A 20 9.79 4.81 -3.89
CA ASN A 20 11.02 5.51 -3.50
C ASN A 20 10.97 7.01 -3.85
N GLU A 21 10.39 7.39 -4.99
CA GLU A 21 10.18 8.79 -5.36
C GLU A 21 9.33 9.53 -4.33
N VAL A 22 8.25 8.90 -3.83
CA VAL A 22 7.43 9.47 -2.74
C VAL A 22 8.28 9.68 -1.48
N LEU A 23 9.06 8.68 -1.06
CA LEU A 23 9.93 8.78 0.10
C LEU A 23 11.00 9.88 -0.06
N LEU A 24 11.61 10.00 -1.24
CA LEU A 24 12.62 11.02 -1.53
C LEU A 24 12.04 12.43 -1.51
N LYS A 25 10.84 12.62 -2.10
CA LYS A 25 10.15 13.92 -2.05
C LYS A 25 9.91 14.35 -0.61
N ILE A 26 9.42 13.44 0.24
CA ILE A 26 9.21 13.72 1.68
C ILE A 26 10.50 14.09 2.38
N GLN A 27 11.58 13.33 2.17
CA GLN A 27 12.87 13.60 2.78
C GLN A 27 13.43 14.97 2.35
N SER A 28 13.24 15.36 1.09
CA SER A 28 13.73 16.64 0.58
C SER A 28 13.03 17.87 1.17
N LEU A 29 11.76 17.74 1.54
CA LEU A 29 10.94 18.83 2.08
C LEU A 29 10.89 18.82 3.62
N SER A 30 11.22 17.70 4.27
CA SER A 30 11.29 17.60 5.73
C SER A 30 12.63 18.09 6.28
N LYS A 31 12.62 19.16 7.08
CA LYS A 31 13.78 19.58 7.91
C LYS A 31 14.08 18.60 9.05
N ARG A 32 13.15 17.70 9.39
CA ARG A 32 13.34 16.68 10.41
C ARG A 32 13.87 15.40 9.77
N SER A 33 14.89 14.82 10.40
CA SER A 33 15.32 13.45 10.12
C SER A 33 14.11 12.53 10.21
N PHE A 34 13.76 11.92 9.08
CA PHE A 34 12.85 10.81 9.06
C PHE A 34 13.59 9.65 9.73
N ASN A 35 13.18 9.25 10.94
CA ASN A 35 13.82 8.19 11.73
C ASN A 35 13.64 6.78 11.13
N GLY A 36 13.65 6.66 9.80
CA GLY A 36 13.49 5.39 9.06
C GLY A 36 12.07 4.83 9.05
N ARG A 37 11.19 5.21 9.99
CA ARG A 37 9.80 4.72 10.05
C ARG A 37 8.87 5.58 9.21
N ALA A 38 8.36 5.00 8.13
CA ALA A 38 7.29 5.58 7.34
C ALA A 38 5.94 5.49 8.07
N ASP A 39 5.51 6.62 8.63
CA ASP A 39 4.13 6.82 9.05
C ASP A 39 3.30 7.15 7.79
N PRO A 40 2.45 6.22 7.31
CA PRO A 40 1.73 6.41 6.06
C PRO A 40 0.70 7.52 6.16
N SER A 41 0.22 7.90 7.35
CA SER A 41 -0.66 9.06 7.52
C SER A 41 0.06 10.36 7.15
N ARG A 42 1.31 10.51 7.60
CA ARG A 42 2.15 11.66 7.22
C ARG A 42 2.52 11.66 5.74
N ILE A 43 2.64 10.47 5.13
CA ILE A 43 2.86 10.35 3.69
C ILE A 43 1.63 10.84 2.93
N ALA A 44 0.43 10.48 3.39
CA ALA A 44 -0.81 11.00 2.81
C ALA A 44 -0.90 12.52 2.96
N ASP A 45 -0.66 13.08 4.15
CA ASP A 45 -0.62 14.54 4.37
C ASP A 45 0.34 15.23 3.39
N PHE A 46 1.52 14.63 3.17
CA PHE A 46 2.51 15.16 2.24
C PHE A 46 2.07 15.13 0.78
N LEU A 47 1.25 14.15 0.41
CA LEU A 47 0.66 14.02 -0.93
C LEU A 47 -0.61 14.87 -1.09
N ASP A 48 -0.93 15.69 -0.09
CA ASP A 48 -2.18 16.44 0.02
C ASP A 48 -3.39 15.50 -0.07
N LEU A 49 -3.30 14.36 0.63
CA LEU A 49 -4.35 13.37 0.74
C LEU A 49 -4.93 13.36 2.15
N GLY A 50 -6.19 13.75 2.27
CA GLY A 50 -6.95 13.59 3.51
C GLY A 50 -7.20 12.11 3.80
N ILE A 51 -7.13 11.72 5.08
CA ILE A 51 -7.56 10.41 5.55
C ILE A 51 -8.63 10.62 6.62
N VAL A 52 -9.77 9.97 6.43
CA VAL A 52 -10.85 9.93 7.42
C VAL A 52 -11.27 8.48 7.69
N TRP A 53 -11.83 8.26 8.86
CA TRP A 53 -12.35 6.97 9.29
C TRP A 53 -13.87 7.08 9.34
N GLU A 54 -14.56 6.29 8.53
CA GLU A 54 -16.01 6.39 8.36
C GLU A 54 -16.65 5.01 8.33
N LYS A 55 -17.95 4.93 8.66
CA LYS A 55 -18.71 3.69 8.49
C LYS A 55 -19.07 3.51 7.04
N ILE A 56 -18.48 2.50 6.42
CA ILE A 56 -18.73 2.20 5.02
C ILE A 56 -19.64 0.97 4.92
N PRO A 57 -20.94 1.14 4.58
CA PRO A 57 -21.84 0.00 4.45
C PRO A 57 -21.39 -0.89 3.28
N SER A 58 -21.57 -2.20 3.45
CA SER A 58 -21.46 -3.15 2.34
C SER A 58 -22.53 -2.90 1.30
N ASP A 59 -22.24 -3.24 0.05
CA ASP A 59 -23.20 -3.24 -1.04
C ASP A 59 -23.42 -4.67 -1.58
N GLY A 60 -24.09 -4.79 -2.73
CA GLY A 60 -24.37 -6.08 -3.37
C GLY A 60 -23.12 -6.89 -3.73
N ASP A 61 -21.95 -6.25 -3.83
CA ASP A 61 -20.67 -6.90 -4.15
C ASP A 61 -19.84 -7.22 -2.88
N GLY A 62 -20.35 -6.87 -1.69
CA GLY A 62 -19.75 -7.21 -0.41
C GLY A 62 -19.24 -6.00 0.39
N LYS A 63 -18.33 -6.27 1.33
CA LYS A 63 -17.75 -5.24 2.19
C LYS A 63 -16.77 -4.37 1.41
N ILE A 64 -16.70 -3.08 1.77
CA ILE A 64 -15.77 -2.11 1.18
C ILE A 64 -14.76 -1.72 2.26
N ALA A 65 -13.49 -2.02 2.03
CA ALA A 65 -12.36 -1.74 2.94
C ALA A 65 -12.06 -0.25 3.06
N ALA A 66 -12.08 0.43 1.90
CA ALA A 66 -11.80 1.85 1.79
C ALA A 66 -12.42 2.40 0.50
N ARG A 67 -12.52 3.72 0.43
CA ARG A 67 -12.92 4.45 -0.77
C ARG A 67 -11.98 5.63 -0.98
N ILE A 68 -11.63 5.92 -2.22
CA ILE A 68 -10.87 7.12 -2.57
C ILE A 68 -11.80 8.04 -3.36
N PHE A 69 -11.95 9.28 -2.92
CA PHE A 69 -12.67 10.36 -3.60
C PHE A 69 -11.65 11.24 -4.31
N PRO A 70 -11.40 11.02 -5.61
CA PRO A 70 -10.21 11.59 -6.20
C PRO A 70 -10.25 13.11 -6.31
N SER A 71 -11.41 13.66 -6.67
CA SER A 71 -11.66 15.10 -6.73
C SER A 71 -11.61 15.82 -5.37
N GLN A 72 -11.64 15.07 -4.27
CA GLN A 72 -11.51 15.62 -2.92
C GLN A 72 -10.14 15.32 -2.31
N ARG A 73 -9.28 14.59 -3.04
CA ARG A 73 -8.03 14.01 -2.52
C ARG A 73 -8.25 13.34 -1.16
N LEU A 74 -9.32 12.57 -1.02
CA LEU A 74 -9.75 12.00 0.27
C LEU A 74 -9.77 10.48 0.20
N ILE A 75 -9.19 9.84 1.22
CA ILE A 75 -9.27 8.41 1.47
C ILE A 75 -10.17 8.20 2.70
N GLU A 76 -11.29 7.51 2.50
CA GLU A 76 -12.14 7.02 3.59
C GLU A 76 -11.77 5.58 3.91
N ILE A 77 -11.38 5.32 5.16
CA ILE A 77 -11.09 3.98 5.65
C ILE A 77 -12.30 3.48 6.43
N ASN A 78 -12.73 2.25 6.15
CA ASN A 78 -13.88 1.68 6.82
C ASN A 78 -13.58 1.31 8.28
N GLU A 79 -14.21 2.00 9.22
CA GLU A 79 -14.04 1.75 10.65
C GLU A 79 -14.69 0.46 11.16
N ASP A 80 -15.53 -0.20 10.37
CA ASP A 80 -16.25 -1.42 10.75
C ASP A 80 -15.40 -2.70 10.61
N PHE A 81 -14.11 -2.59 10.26
CA PHE A 81 -13.19 -3.72 10.26
C PHE A 81 -12.41 -3.84 11.57
N PRO A 82 -12.65 -4.90 12.37
CA PRO A 82 -11.95 -5.12 13.64
C PRO A 82 -10.44 -5.12 13.50
N GLU A 83 -9.91 -5.67 12.40
CA GLU A 83 -8.47 -5.83 12.15
C GLU A 83 -7.73 -4.48 12.10
N LEU A 84 -8.40 -3.40 11.69
CA LEU A 84 -7.85 -2.03 11.68
C LEU A 84 -7.74 -1.44 13.08
N LYS A 85 -8.60 -1.87 14.01
CA LYS A 85 -8.59 -1.42 15.41
C LYS A 85 -7.61 -2.20 16.28
N GLU A 86 -7.33 -3.44 15.91
CA GLU A 86 -6.54 -4.36 16.72
C GLU A 86 -5.02 -4.27 16.46
N SER A 87 -4.59 -3.69 15.34
CA SER A 87 -3.17 -3.63 14.97
C SER A 87 -2.79 -2.36 14.20
N ASN A 88 -1.96 -1.51 14.83
CA ASN A 88 -1.38 -0.34 14.16
C ASN A 88 -0.63 -0.69 12.87
N GLY A 89 -0.02 -1.88 12.80
CA GLY A 89 0.66 -2.35 11.60
C GLY A 89 -0.29 -2.75 10.47
N PHE A 90 -1.53 -3.13 10.78
CA PHE A 90 -2.57 -3.41 9.77
C PHE A 90 -3.13 -2.11 9.21
N ALA A 91 -3.52 -1.15 10.08
CA ALA A 91 -3.95 0.18 9.66
C ALA A 91 -2.90 0.89 8.79
N SER A 92 -1.62 0.84 9.20
CA SER A 92 -0.52 1.43 8.42
C SER A 92 -0.40 0.82 7.02
N PHE A 93 -0.52 -0.51 6.92
CA PHE A 93 -0.47 -1.19 5.63
C PHE A 93 -1.67 -0.83 4.75
N THR A 94 -2.88 -0.76 5.32
CA THR A 94 -4.08 -0.32 4.60
C THR A 94 -3.91 1.09 4.05
N ILE A 95 -3.48 2.05 4.87
CA ILE A 95 -3.23 3.43 4.37
C ILE A 95 -2.19 3.42 3.24
N ALA A 96 -1.08 2.71 3.41
CA ALA A 96 -0.03 2.62 2.39
C ALA A 96 -0.53 1.95 1.08
N HIS A 97 -1.47 1.02 1.19
CA HIS A 97 -2.15 0.36 0.06
C HIS A 97 -3.04 1.37 -0.69
N GLU A 98 -3.86 2.15 0.04
CA GLU A 98 -4.68 3.21 -0.57
C GLU A 98 -3.84 4.30 -1.25
N ILE A 99 -2.71 4.70 -0.63
CA ILE A 99 -1.73 5.58 -1.27
C ILE A 99 -1.20 4.95 -2.57
N GLY A 100 -0.99 3.63 -2.58
CA GLY A 100 -0.64 2.87 -3.78
C GLY A 100 -1.68 3.02 -4.89
N HIS A 101 -2.97 2.93 -4.59
CA HIS A 101 -4.03 3.19 -5.55
C HIS A 101 -4.01 4.63 -6.08
N TRP A 102 -3.84 5.61 -5.19
CA TRP A 102 -3.71 7.02 -5.59
C TRP A 102 -2.54 7.25 -6.54
N VAL A 103 -1.36 6.72 -6.23
CA VAL A 103 -0.15 6.96 -7.02
C VAL A 103 -0.20 6.19 -8.35
N LEU A 104 -0.67 4.95 -8.34
CA LEU A 104 -0.59 4.07 -9.50
C LEU A 104 -1.80 4.15 -10.42
N HIS A 105 -3.00 4.26 -9.86
CA HIS A 105 -4.25 3.97 -10.56
C HIS A 105 -5.15 5.19 -10.74
N ILE A 106 -4.92 6.27 -9.98
CA ILE A 106 -5.65 7.54 -10.13
C ILE A 106 -4.84 8.52 -11.00
N ASN A 107 -5.52 9.17 -11.95
CA ASN A 107 -5.00 10.27 -12.73
C ASN A 107 -5.18 11.58 -11.95
N GLN A 108 -4.09 12.02 -11.33
CA GLN A 108 -4.09 13.16 -10.41
C GLN A 108 -4.37 14.46 -11.16
N ASP A 109 -3.88 14.62 -12.39
CA ASP A 109 -4.14 15.82 -13.21
C ASP A 109 -5.64 15.97 -13.53
N GLU A 110 -6.33 14.86 -13.82
CA GLU A 110 -7.78 14.87 -14.06
C GLU A 110 -8.57 15.06 -12.76
N ALA A 111 -8.09 14.51 -11.64
CA ALA A 111 -8.71 14.71 -10.34
C ALA A 111 -8.66 16.19 -9.94
N ASP A 112 -7.48 16.81 -10.04
CA ASP A 112 -7.26 18.22 -9.70
C ASP A 112 -8.02 19.17 -10.64
N GLY A 113 -8.09 18.83 -11.94
CA GLY A 113 -8.89 19.60 -12.90
C GLY A 113 -10.39 19.59 -12.59
N LEU A 114 -10.93 18.49 -12.04
CA LEU A 114 -12.33 18.43 -11.62
C LEU A 114 -12.58 19.23 -10.34
N THR A 115 -11.67 19.19 -9.38
CA THR A 115 -11.73 20.04 -8.18
C THR A 115 -11.83 21.51 -8.58
N GLN A 116 -10.96 21.96 -9.49
CA GLN A 116 -10.97 23.35 -9.95
C GLN A 116 -12.27 23.73 -10.68
N GLN A 117 -12.84 22.83 -11.49
CA GLN A 117 -14.13 23.08 -12.15
C GLN A 117 -15.27 23.24 -11.14
N GLN A 118 -15.29 22.40 -10.10
CA GLN A 118 -16.29 22.47 -9.03
C GLN A 118 -16.18 23.77 -8.23
N GLU A 119 -14.96 24.20 -7.88
CA GLU A 119 -14.72 25.47 -7.16
C GLU A 119 -15.16 26.70 -7.98
N LEU A 120 -15.07 26.63 -9.31
CA LEU A 120 -15.52 27.69 -10.22
C LEU A 120 -17.04 27.66 -10.48
N GLY A 121 -17.79 26.74 -9.87
CA GLY A 121 -19.23 26.57 -10.11
C GLY A 121 -19.56 26.14 -11.54
N LEU A 122 -18.59 25.59 -12.26
CA LEU A 122 -18.79 25.01 -13.60
C LEU A 122 -19.37 23.61 -13.38
N ASP A 123 -20.69 23.53 -13.26
CA ASP A 123 -21.42 22.28 -13.01
C ASP A 123 -21.43 21.38 -14.26
N ILE A 124 -20.25 20.90 -14.63
CA ILE A 124 -20.07 19.84 -15.61
C ILE A 124 -20.21 18.56 -14.81
N SER A 125 -21.44 18.05 -14.75
CA SER A 125 -21.86 16.82 -14.09
C SER A 125 -21.09 15.58 -14.58
N LYS A 126 -19.80 15.47 -14.25
CA LYS A 126 -19.11 14.20 -14.17
C LYS A 126 -19.25 13.75 -12.73
N GLU A 127 -20.23 12.88 -12.47
CA GLU A 127 -20.28 12.15 -11.22
C GLU A 127 -18.91 11.50 -10.99
N SER A 128 -18.12 12.07 -10.08
CA SER A 128 -16.84 11.50 -9.68
C SER A 128 -17.15 10.37 -8.71
N HIS A 129 -17.47 9.20 -9.26
CA HIS A 129 -17.65 8.02 -8.42
C HIS A 129 -16.36 7.72 -7.65
N PRO A 130 -16.47 7.38 -6.35
CA PRO A 130 -15.31 6.98 -5.58
C PRO A 130 -14.68 5.72 -6.17
N PHE A 131 -13.36 5.63 -6.09
CA PHE A 131 -12.65 4.38 -6.32
C PHE A 131 -12.90 3.46 -5.12
N LEU A 132 -13.61 2.35 -5.33
CA LEU A 132 -14.02 1.42 -4.26
C LEU A 132 -12.98 0.31 -4.07
N CYS A 133 -12.39 0.23 -2.88
CA CYS A 133 -11.46 -0.84 -2.50
C CYS A 133 -12.22 -1.91 -1.72
N ARG A 134 -12.53 -3.03 -2.38
CA ARG A 134 -13.45 -4.05 -1.83
C ARG A 134 -12.76 -5.13 -1.01
N SER A 135 -11.47 -5.36 -1.20
CA SER A 135 -10.82 -6.56 -0.67
C SER A 135 -9.97 -6.28 0.58
N LEU A 136 -10.40 -6.78 1.74
CA LEU A 136 -9.46 -7.12 2.83
C LEU A 136 -9.00 -8.58 2.75
N ASN A 137 -9.73 -9.43 2.03
CA ASN A 137 -9.37 -10.83 1.80
C ASN A 137 -8.52 -10.94 0.54
N ARG A 138 -7.22 -10.81 0.75
CA ARG A 138 -6.07 -10.86 -0.19
C ARG A 138 -5.96 -12.11 -1.08
N THR A 139 -7.05 -12.85 -1.29
CA THR A 139 -7.09 -14.18 -1.90
C THR A 139 -7.84 -14.23 -3.24
N LYS A 140 -8.32 -13.09 -3.78
CA LYS A 140 -8.79 -13.01 -5.17
C LYS A 140 -8.26 -11.75 -5.86
N SER A 141 -7.26 -12.02 -6.69
CA SER A 141 -6.33 -11.10 -7.32
C SER A 141 -6.98 -10.31 -8.45
N SER A 142 -7.25 -9.03 -8.21
CA SER A 142 -7.16 -8.04 -9.29
C SER A 142 -5.69 -7.61 -9.39
N ASN A 143 -5.16 -7.49 -10.60
CA ASN A 143 -3.78 -7.04 -10.80
C ASN A 143 -3.53 -5.65 -10.18
N ILE A 144 -4.57 -4.83 -10.08
CA ILE A 144 -4.56 -3.50 -9.43
C ILE A 144 -4.29 -3.64 -7.93
N GLU A 145 -5.00 -4.53 -7.23
CA GLU A 145 -4.78 -4.79 -5.79
C GLU A 145 -3.36 -5.29 -5.54
N TRP A 146 -2.85 -6.16 -6.42
CA TRP A 146 -1.48 -6.66 -6.31
C TRP A 146 -0.44 -5.53 -6.46
N GLN A 147 -0.66 -4.62 -7.42
CA GLN A 147 0.23 -3.46 -7.62
C GLN A 147 0.19 -2.53 -6.40
N ALA A 148 -0.99 -2.30 -5.81
CA ALA A 148 -1.14 -1.51 -4.59
C ALA A 148 -0.48 -2.19 -3.37
N ASP A 149 -0.64 -3.50 -3.20
CA ASP A 149 0.04 -4.29 -2.15
C ASP A 149 1.58 -4.23 -2.29
N TYR A 150 2.08 -4.36 -3.52
CA TYR A 150 3.52 -4.27 -3.80
C TYR A 150 4.05 -2.86 -3.55
N PHE A 151 3.28 -1.83 -3.90
CA PHE A 151 3.60 -0.44 -3.60
C PHE A 151 3.66 -0.19 -2.09
N ALA A 152 2.63 -0.60 -1.33
CA ALA A 152 2.57 -0.44 0.12
C ALA A 152 3.78 -1.08 0.82
N GLY A 153 4.14 -2.30 0.40
CA GLY A 153 5.34 -2.98 0.90
C GLY A 153 6.63 -2.24 0.56
N SER A 154 6.72 -1.64 -0.63
CA SER A 154 7.89 -0.85 -1.04
C SER A 154 8.00 0.48 -0.31
N LEU A 155 6.86 1.12 -0.01
CA LEU A 155 6.76 2.38 0.72
C LEU A 155 7.10 2.22 2.21
N LEU A 156 6.53 1.20 2.86
CA LEU A 156 6.73 0.94 4.29
C LEU A 156 8.06 0.25 4.60
N MET A 157 8.54 -0.58 3.66
CA MET A 157 9.76 -1.38 3.82
C MET A 157 10.63 -1.28 2.55
N PRO A 158 11.21 -0.08 2.29
CA PRO A 158 12.11 0.10 1.17
C PRO A 158 13.39 -0.72 1.37
N ARG A 159 14.05 -1.09 0.27
CA ARG A 159 15.18 -2.04 0.31
C ARG A 159 16.32 -1.57 1.21
N ASN A 160 16.69 -0.28 1.13
CA ASN A 160 17.72 0.29 1.99
C ASN A 160 17.40 0.11 3.48
N LEU A 161 16.16 0.34 3.90
CA LEU A 161 15.73 0.16 5.28
C LEU A 161 15.77 -1.32 5.69
N LEU A 162 15.32 -2.23 4.81
CA LEU A 162 15.39 -3.67 5.06
C LEU A 162 16.84 -4.17 5.15
N GLU A 163 17.73 -3.64 4.34
CA GLU A 163 19.17 -3.97 4.34
C GLU A 163 19.80 -3.58 5.68
N GLU A 164 19.51 -2.37 6.19
CA GLU A 164 19.96 -1.94 7.51
C GLU A 164 19.36 -2.80 8.63
N THR A 165 18.04 -3.02 8.58
CA THR A 165 17.31 -3.75 9.62
C THR A 165 17.74 -5.23 9.71
N ARG A 166 18.19 -5.84 8.60
CA ARG A 166 18.65 -7.25 8.60
C ARG A 166 20.08 -7.44 9.11
N LYS A 167 20.86 -6.38 9.31
CA LYS A 167 22.28 -6.53 9.71
C LYS A 167 22.39 -7.35 11.00
N GLY A 168 23.25 -8.37 10.97
CA GLY A 168 23.45 -9.30 12.09
C GLY A 168 22.30 -10.28 12.35
N ARG A 169 21.28 -10.34 11.48
CA ARG A 169 20.10 -11.19 11.66
C ARG A 169 20.06 -12.34 10.67
N ASN A 170 19.66 -13.51 11.15
CA ASN A 170 19.31 -14.68 10.33
C ASN A 170 17.84 -14.60 9.85
N LEU A 171 17.61 -14.44 8.55
CA LEU A 171 16.27 -14.36 7.94
C LEU A 171 15.48 -15.68 7.99
N GLN A 172 16.13 -16.81 8.27
CA GLN A 172 15.46 -18.10 8.48
C GLN A 172 14.96 -18.27 9.92
N ASN A 173 15.25 -17.32 10.81
CA ASN A 173 14.82 -17.36 12.21
C ASN A 173 13.59 -16.48 12.44
N TRP A 174 12.50 -17.10 12.89
CA TRP A 174 11.23 -16.43 13.19
C TRP A 174 11.32 -15.31 14.22
N ASN A 175 12.17 -15.45 15.24
CA ASN A 175 12.35 -14.43 16.27
C ASN A 175 13.06 -13.19 15.69
N HIS A 176 14.02 -13.40 14.79
CA HIS A 176 14.67 -12.29 14.10
C HIS A 176 13.70 -11.57 13.17
N LEU A 177 12.87 -12.30 12.41
CA LEU A 177 11.85 -11.69 11.57
C LEU A 177 10.82 -10.91 12.40
N ARG A 178 10.42 -11.42 13.56
CA ARG A 178 9.53 -10.68 14.48
C ARG A 178 10.19 -9.39 14.96
N ALA A 179 11.44 -9.48 15.43
CA ALA A 179 12.17 -8.30 15.87
C ALA A 179 12.40 -7.29 14.74
N MET A 180 12.55 -7.72 13.48
CA MET A 180 12.61 -6.82 12.32
C MET A 180 11.25 -6.15 12.09
N ALA A 181 10.15 -6.89 12.16
CA ALA A 181 8.81 -6.34 11.99
C ALA A 181 8.47 -5.31 13.07
N ASP A 182 8.82 -5.60 14.33
CA ASP A 182 8.63 -4.69 15.47
C ASP A 182 9.47 -3.41 15.31
N GLU A 183 10.71 -3.53 14.83
CA GLU A 183 11.59 -2.38 14.58
C GLU A 183 11.05 -1.46 13.47
N LEU A 184 10.48 -2.06 12.42
CA LEU A 184 9.86 -1.37 11.29
C LEU A 184 8.45 -0.85 11.59
N GLY A 185 7.81 -1.32 12.67
CA GLY A 185 6.43 -0.96 13.01
C GLY A 185 5.36 -1.60 12.11
N VAL A 186 5.66 -2.76 11.51
CA VAL A 186 4.75 -3.47 10.59
C VAL A 186 4.36 -4.83 11.16
N SER A 187 3.31 -5.44 10.62
CA SER A 187 2.98 -6.82 10.99
C SER A 187 4.02 -7.81 10.45
N LEU A 188 4.26 -8.91 11.18
CA LEU A 188 5.11 -10.01 10.70
C LEU A 188 4.62 -10.59 9.36
N SER A 189 3.31 -10.58 9.14
CA SER A 189 2.72 -11.01 7.86
C SER A 189 3.11 -10.09 6.72
N ALA A 190 3.06 -8.77 6.90
CA ALA A 190 3.50 -7.80 5.89
C ALA A 190 4.99 -7.95 5.58
N LEU A 191 5.85 -8.06 6.61
CA LEU A 191 7.29 -8.28 6.43
C LEU A 191 7.56 -9.54 5.61
N LYS A 192 6.93 -10.68 5.96
CA LYS A 192 7.09 -11.93 5.19
C LYS A 192 6.71 -11.78 3.72
N VAL A 193 5.59 -11.11 3.45
CA VAL A 193 5.15 -10.86 2.07
C VAL A 193 6.20 -10.04 1.33
N ARG A 194 6.70 -8.95 1.94
CA ARG A 194 7.72 -8.11 1.33
C ARG A 194 9.02 -8.86 1.05
N LEU A 195 9.53 -9.63 2.02
CA LEU A 195 10.75 -10.41 1.88
C LEU A 195 10.65 -11.48 0.77
N GLN A 196 9.47 -12.08 0.59
CA GLN A 196 9.22 -13.00 -0.52
C GLN A 196 9.08 -12.27 -1.86
N GLN A 197 8.42 -11.11 -1.88
CA GLN A 197 8.25 -10.27 -3.07
C GLN A 197 9.58 -9.80 -3.68
N ILE A 198 10.59 -9.59 -2.84
CA ILE A 198 11.96 -9.19 -3.22
C ILE A 198 12.95 -10.37 -3.31
N ASP A 199 12.44 -11.61 -3.25
CA ASP A 199 13.22 -12.85 -3.38
C ASP A 199 14.33 -13.04 -2.33
N TRP A 200 14.19 -12.47 -1.12
CA TRP A 200 15.13 -12.68 -0.02
C TRP A 200 14.85 -13.97 0.74
N ILE A 201 13.57 -14.32 0.87
CA ILE A 201 13.14 -15.58 1.47
C ILE A 201 12.06 -16.23 0.63
N TYR A 202 11.84 -17.52 0.89
CA TYR A 202 10.71 -18.28 0.38
C TYR A 202 10.12 -19.13 1.51
N ILE A 203 8.80 -19.08 1.67
CA ILE A 203 8.05 -19.88 2.64
C ILE A 203 7.01 -20.70 1.86
N PRO A 204 7.16 -22.03 1.72
CA PRO A 204 6.18 -22.85 1.04
C PRO A 204 4.79 -22.75 1.68
N LYS A 205 3.74 -22.92 0.86
CA LYS A 205 2.36 -23.02 1.36
C LYS A 205 2.29 -24.11 2.44
N ASN A 206 1.58 -23.81 3.53
CA ASN A 206 1.40 -24.71 4.69
C ASN A 206 2.70 -25.12 5.41
N SER A 207 3.80 -24.40 5.18
CA SER A 207 5.07 -24.65 5.87
C SER A 207 5.42 -23.52 6.84
N ARG A 208 6.15 -23.88 7.90
CA ARG A 208 6.83 -22.93 8.80
C ARG A 208 8.33 -22.83 8.49
N GLN A 209 8.82 -23.59 7.52
CA GLN A 209 10.22 -23.56 7.11
C GLN A 209 10.47 -22.35 6.21
N ILE A 210 11.54 -21.61 6.52
CA ILE A 210 11.99 -20.47 5.73
C ILE A 210 13.24 -20.89 4.95
N TYR A 211 13.22 -20.65 3.65
CA TYR A 211 14.36 -20.81 2.75
C TYR A 211 14.88 -19.44 2.34
N LEU A 212 16.19 -19.32 2.10
CA LEU A 212 16.76 -18.10 1.56
C LEU A 212 16.61 -18.08 0.03
N GLY A 213 16.45 -16.87 -0.51
CA GLY A 213 16.36 -16.65 -1.95
C GLY A 213 14.96 -16.86 -2.52
N LYS A 214 14.91 -16.94 -3.86
CA LYS A 214 13.68 -17.07 -4.64
C LYS A 214 13.01 -18.43 -4.47
N ALA A 215 11.68 -18.44 -4.62
CA ALA A 215 10.91 -19.67 -4.72
C ALA A 215 11.40 -20.55 -5.90
N PRO A 216 11.45 -21.90 -5.74
CA PRO A 216 11.73 -22.80 -6.84
C PRO A 216 10.70 -22.62 -7.96
N SER A 217 11.13 -22.82 -9.21
CA SER A 217 10.31 -22.63 -10.43
C SER A 217 8.92 -23.27 -10.34
N ASN A 218 8.83 -24.41 -9.65
CA ASN A 218 7.64 -25.26 -9.57
C ASN A 218 6.59 -24.75 -8.55
N ALA A 219 6.96 -23.79 -7.69
CA ALA A 219 6.08 -23.20 -6.68
C ALA A 219 5.42 -21.88 -7.12
N ARG A 220 5.81 -21.34 -8.28
CA ARG A 220 5.33 -20.04 -8.80
C ARG A 220 3.89 -20.06 -9.32
N SER A 221 3.33 -21.22 -9.63
CA SER A 221 1.95 -21.39 -10.13
C SER A 221 0.86 -21.09 -9.10
N ASN A 222 1.24 -20.79 -7.85
CA ASN A 222 0.35 -20.72 -6.71
C ASN A 222 0.51 -19.44 -5.87
N LEU A 223 1.33 -18.48 -6.33
CA LEU A 223 1.64 -17.22 -5.65
C LEU A 223 0.99 -16.00 -6.33
N PHE A 224 0.10 -16.23 -7.29
CA PHE A 224 -0.65 -15.22 -8.03
C PHE A 224 -2.14 -15.37 -7.76
#